data_AF-A0A7M4A320-F1
#
_entry.id   AF-A0A7M4A320-F1
#
_cell.length_a   1.000
_cell.length_b   1.000
_cell.length_c   1.000
_cell.angle_alpha   90.00
_cell.angle_beta   90.00
_cell.angle_gamma   90.00
#
_symmetry.space_group_name_H-M   'P 1'
#
loop_
_entity.id
_entity.type
_entity.pdbx_description
1 polymer ?
#
loop_
_entity_poly.entity_id
_entity_poly.type
_entity_poly.pdbx_seq_one_letter_code
_entity_poly.pdbx_strand_id
1 'polypeptide(L)'
;LIGDETAIGYFGYAYYQENLATLTAAPVQNDAGNMVAPDATTVRDGSYNPLSRPLFMNLLIDAASLENTLPFMAYGLFTEMGQDKVGEVGYVSLNDNQEAQMFLSRYAYLKGMTAGGNSDIFDDAFCSGAQSISIAGSSTVLPLAEAWAEAYTEICGDTTITVESGGSSSGAGRVCANSAKGSQVDIGDMSRDWKATETQDGVDANGQVECAVGDTSITVTQLVVAVDGLSVVTKKGGAADMCIQQMGGLTVAQLRWIFSAETAAELTTAGLDMSSVTPNGDNDDSTHKWSELNANCPDAEIVLAYPDAASGTYEYFFESILDEASQGFRAGTQSSDDNVLVNTLNGDDTAIGYFGFAYYAENQATLSAAGVANDHVYGMGDTTETAVIPDAGTVRDGSYAPLSRPLFMNVNNDVWDEVSAFLTWAYSGDGTAEISEVGYVPLDDATWQEMWRRISAEGDFS
;
A
#
# COMPACT_ATOMS: atom_id res chain seq x y z
N LEU A 1 -22.18 -39.60 -16.09
CA LEU A 1 -21.60 -39.85 -14.75
C LEU A 1 -22.17 -41.14 -14.17
N ILE A 2 -23.44 -41.24 -13.80
CA ILE A 2 -23.99 -42.49 -13.21
C ILE A 2 -24.32 -43.58 -14.26
N GLY A 3 -24.46 -43.21 -15.55
CA GLY A 3 -24.73 -44.15 -16.65
C GLY A 3 -23.59 -44.31 -17.67
N ASP A 4 -22.49 -43.58 -17.49
CA ASP A 4 -21.28 -43.62 -18.32
C ASP A 4 -20.10 -43.14 -17.45
N GLU A 5 -19.20 -44.08 -17.13
CA GLU A 5 -18.01 -43.87 -16.28
C GLU A 5 -16.96 -42.97 -16.94
N THR A 6 -17.08 -42.69 -18.24
CA THR A 6 -16.15 -41.84 -18.99
C THR A 6 -16.62 -40.39 -19.12
N ALA A 7 -17.83 -40.08 -18.65
CA ALA A 7 -18.41 -38.75 -18.78
C ALA A 7 -17.76 -37.75 -17.82
N ILE A 8 -17.65 -36.49 -18.27
CA ILE A 8 -17.30 -35.33 -17.45
C ILE A 8 -18.42 -34.28 -17.58
N GLY A 9 -18.62 -33.47 -16.54
CA GLY A 9 -19.61 -32.39 -16.52
C GLY A 9 -19.27 -31.33 -15.48
N TYR A 10 -20.05 -30.26 -15.44
CA TYR A 10 -19.94 -29.19 -14.46
C TYR A 10 -21.26 -29.00 -13.70
N PHE A 11 -21.16 -28.69 -12.42
CA PHE A 11 -22.30 -28.45 -11.54
C PHE A 11 -22.01 -27.23 -10.65
N GLY A 12 -23.06 -26.58 -10.14
CA GLY A 12 -22.89 -25.64 -9.04
C GLY A 12 -22.34 -26.36 -7.80
N TYR A 13 -21.56 -25.65 -6.98
CA TYR A 13 -20.89 -26.21 -5.82
C TYR A 13 -21.85 -26.88 -4.83
N ALA A 14 -23.02 -26.26 -4.59
CA ALA A 14 -24.12 -26.83 -3.80
C ALA A 14 -24.50 -28.25 -4.24
N TYR A 15 -24.75 -28.42 -5.54
CA TYR A 15 -25.15 -29.70 -6.11
C TYR A 15 -24.04 -30.74 -5.95
N TYR A 16 -22.78 -30.34 -6.10
CA TYR A 16 -21.64 -31.24 -5.86
C TYR A 16 -21.60 -31.71 -4.40
N GLN A 17 -21.76 -30.80 -3.43
CA GLN A 17 -21.75 -31.15 -2.00
C GLN A 17 -22.85 -32.15 -1.63
N GLU A 18 -24.06 -31.99 -2.18
CA GLU A 18 -25.18 -32.93 -1.95
C GLU A 18 -24.96 -34.31 -2.61
N ASN A 19 -24.01 -34.43 -3.55
CA ASN A 19 -23.81 -35.62 -4.38
C ASN A 19 -22.40 -36.21 -4.28
N LEU A 20 -21.62 -35.88 -3.23
CA LEU A 20 -20.25 -36.36 -2.99
C LEU A 20 -20.12 -37.89 -3.00
N ALA A 21 -21.20 -38.62 -2.69
CA ALA A 21 -21.22 -40.08 -2.75
C ALA A 21 -21.10 -40.66 -4.17
N THR A 22 -21.39 -39.86 -5.21
CA THR A 22 -21.44 -40.30 -6.61
C THR A 22 -20.62 -39.44 -7.55
N LEU A 23 -20.13 -38.29 -7.09
CA LEU A 23 -19.37 -37.33 -7.85
C LEU A 23 -17.99 -37.13 -7.22
N THR A 24 -16.97 -37.00 -8.05
CA THR A 24 -15.63 -36.59 -7.63
C THR A 24 -15.27 -35.33 -8.42
N ALA A 25 -14.82 -34.29 -7.72
CA ALA A 25 -14.35 -33.10 -8.40
C ALA A 25 -12.95 -33.32 -8.99
N ALA A 26 -12.78 -32.88 -10.24
CA ALA A 26 -11.46 -32.79 -10.85
C ALA A 26 -10.79 -31.49 -10.38
N PRO A 27 -9.53 -31.54 -9.91
CA PRO A 27 -8.75 -30.32 -9.71
C PRO A 27 -8.61 -29.55 -11.02
N VAL A 28 -8.67 -28.23 -10.95
CA VAL A 28 -8.50 -27.33 -12.09
C VAL A 28 -7.28 -26.46 -11.82
N GLN A 29 -6.51 -26.15 -12.87
CA GLN A 29 -5.39 -25.23 -12.74
C GLN A 29 -5.93 -23.81 -12.50
N ASN A 30 -5.56 -23.21 -11.37
CA ASN A 30 -5.90 -21.83 -11.05
C ASN A 30 -4.94 -20.84 -11.74
N ASP A 31 -5.18 -19.54 -11.58
CA ASP A 31 -4.40 -18.48 -12.23
C ASP A 31 -2.92 -18.45 -11.77
N ALA A 32 -2.62 -19.02 -10.59
CA ALA A 32 -1.27 -19.21 -10.08
C ALA A 32 -0.58 -20.50 -10.60
N GLY A 33 -1.25 -21.26 -11.49
CA GLY A 33 -0.71 -22.47 -12.09
C GLY A 33 -0.86 -23.73 -11.21
N ASN A 34 -1.55 -23.65 -10.08
CA ASN A 34 -1.72 -24.76 -9.13
C ASN A 34 -3.00 -25.56 -9.44
N MET A 35 -2.94 -26.89 -9.34
CA MET A 35 -4.12 -27.75 -9.48
C MET A 35 -4.92 -27.74 -8.17
N VAL A 36 -6.06 -27.06 -8.15
CA VAL A 36 -6.91 -26.85 -6.96
C VAL A 36 -8.23 -27.59 -7.14
N ALA A 37 -8.66 -28.34 -6.13
CA ALA A 37 -9.97 -28.96 -6.09
C ALA A 37 -10.98 -28.04 -5.37
N PRO A 38 -12.27 -28.07 -5.74
CA PRO A 38 -13.28 -27.30 -5.03
C PRO A 38 -13.59 -27.91 -3.66
N ASP A 39 -13.36 -27.14 -2.61
CA ASP A 39 -13.86 -27.37 -1.26
C ASP A 39 -14.31 -26.04 -0.62
N ALA A 40 -14.83 -26.08 0.61
CA ALA A 40 -15.34 -24.88 1.26
C ALA A 40 -14.23 -23.86 1.52
N THR A 41 -13.00 -24.30 1.77
CA THR A 41 -11.84 -23.43 1.97
C THR A 41 -11.44 -22.80 0.64
N THR A 42 -11.20 -23.61 -0.39
CA THR A 42 -10.70 -23.12 -1.70
C THR A 42 -11.72 -22.27 -2.46
N VAL A 43 -13.01 -22.48 -2.20
CA VAL A 43 -14.08 -21.61 -2.71
C VAL A 43 -14.14 -20.30 -1.93
N ARG A 44 -13.99 -20.33 -0.59
CA ARG A 44 -14.08 -19.16 0.28
C ARG A 44 -12.91 -18.20 0.13
N ASP A 45 -11.70 -18.72 0.04
CA ASP A 45 -10.46 -17.93 -0.10
C ASP A 45 -10.19 -17.50 -1.55
N GLY A 46 -11.01 -17.96 -2.50
CA GLY A 46 -10.87 -17.62 -3.92
C GLY A 46 -9.75 -18.36 -4.65
N SER A 47 -9.06 -19.31 -4.01
CA SER A 47 -7.96 -20.08 -4.62
C SER A 47 -8.45 -21.05 -5.71
N TYR A 48 -9.72 -21.43 -5.71
CA TYR A 48 -10.40 -22.17 -6.78
C TYR A 48 -10.88 -21.27 -7.95
N ASN A 49 -10.08 -20.27 -8.32
CA ASN A 49 -10.36 -19.39 -9.45
C ASN A 49 -10.10 -20.08 -10.82
N PRO A 50 -10.76 -19.64 -11.90
CA PRO A 50 -11.82 -18.61 -11.95
C PRO A 50 -13.23 -19.15 -11.65
N LEU A 51 -13.35 -20.38 -11.12
CA LEU A 51 -14.64 -21.06 -10.95
C LEU A 51 -15.34 -20.73 -9.62
N SER A 52 -14.59 -20.40 -8.57
CA SER A 52 -15.11 -19.66 -7.41
C SER A 52 -15.19 -18.17 -7.75
N ARG A 53 -16.24 -17.52 -7.24
CA ARG A 53 -16.40 -16.07 -7.36
C ARG A 53 -17.18 -15.52 -6.17
N PRO A 54 -16.83 -14.32 -5.69
CA PRO A 54 -17.64 -13.62 -4.71
C PRO A 54 -19.04 -13.30 -5.26
N LEU A 55 -20.01 -13.25 -4.35
CA LEU A 55 -21.35 -12.74 -4.61
C LEU A 55 -21.47 -11.36 -4.00
N PHE A 56 -22.02 -10.42 -4.76
CA PHE A 56 -22.09 -9.01 -4.38
C PHE A 56 -23.53 -8.57 -4.16
N MET A 57 -23.73 -7.77 -3.11
CA MET A 57 -24.92 -6.95 -2.92
C MET A 57 -24.50 -5.49 -3.05
N ASN A 58 -24.91 -4.84 -4.14
CA ASN A 58 -24.60 -3.45 -4.38
C ASN A 58 -25.62 -2.57 -3.67
N LEU A 59 -25.16 -1.78 -2.71
CA LEU A 59 -26.01 -0.91 -1.90
C LEU A 59 -26.09 0.49 -2.54
N LEU A 60 -27.26 1.12 -2.43
CA LEU A 60 -27.41 2.54 -2.74
C LEU A 60 -26.92 3.34 -1.53
N ILE A 61 -25.82 4.10 -1.72
CA ILE A 61 -25.16 4.84 -0.65
C ILE A 61 -25.77 6.23 -0.52
N ASP A 62 -26.85 6.32 0.25
CA ASP A 62 -27.43 7.56 0.77
C ASP A 62 -28.07 7.30 2.14
N ALA A 63 -28.10 8.32 3.00
CA ALA A 63 -28.53 8.16 4.39
C ALA A 63 -29.94 7.54 4.53
N ALA A 64 -30.91 7.92 3.69
CA ALA A 64 -32.29 7.43 3.79
C ALA A 64 -32.42 5.98 3.33
N SER A 65 -31.69 5.58 2.28
CA SER A 65 -31.64 4.18 1.84
C SER A 65 -30.94 3.30 2.87
N LEU A 66 -29.83 3.76 3.43
CA LEU A 66 -29.02 3.00 4.40
C LEU A 66 -29.79 2.69 5.68
N GLU A 67 -30.63 3.60 6.17
CA GLU A 67 -31.53 3.35 7.31
C GLU A 67 -32.41 2.10 7.12
N ASN A 68 -32.78 1.79 5.88
CA ASN A 68 -33.63 0.64 5.56
C ASN A 68 -32.82 -0.62 5.22
N THR A 69 -31.65 -0.47 4.58
CA THR A 69 -30.87 -1.63 4.09
C THR A 69 -29.91 -2.19 5.14
N LEU A 70 -29.33 -1.37 6.01
CA LEU A 70 -28.36 -1.84 7.00
C LEU A 70 -28.93 -2.87 7.97
N PRO A 71 -30.18 -2.77 8.49
CA PRO A 71 -30.74 -3.82 9.33
C PRO A 71 -30.84 -5.19 8.64
N PHE A 72 -31.13 -5.21 7.34
CA PHE A 72 -31.15 -6.44 6.55
C PHE A 72 -29.74 -7.01 6.34
N MET A 73 -28.76 -6.14 6.09
CA MET A 73 -27.35 -6.54 6.02
C MET A 73 -26.85 -7.12 7.33
N ALA A 74 -27.16 -6.48 8.46
CA ALA A 74 -26.78 -6.97 9.78
C ALA A 74 -27.36 -8.34 10.08
N TYR A 75 -28.63 -8.59 9.73
CA TYR A 75 -29.24 -9.92 9.83
C TYR A 75 -28.45 -10.96 9.02
N GLY A 76 -28.18 -10.68 7.74
CA GLY A 76 -27.53 -11.63 6.85
C GLY A 76 -26.07 -11.90 7.19
N LEU A 77 -25.32 -10.87 7.58
CA LEU A 77 -23.88 -10.92 7.78
C LEU A 77 -23.47 -11.31 9.20
N PHE A 78 -24.23 -10.92 10.23
CA PHE A 78 -23.78 -10.97 11.63
C PHE A 78 -24.71 -11.78 12.53
N THR A 79 -25.63 -12.56 11.97
CA THR A 79 -26.45 -13.51 12.76
C THR A 79 -26.25 -14.93 12.26
N GLU A 80 -26.20 -15.87 13.20
CA GLU A 80 -26.11 -17.32 12.90
C GLU A 80 -27.21 -17.75 11.93
N MET A 81 -28.44 -17.26 12.15
CA MET A 81 -29.58 -17.55 11.26
C MET A 81 -29.38 -17.02 9.84
N GLY A 82 -28.77 -15.84 9.68
CA GLY A 82 -28.45 -15.27 8.38
C GLY A 82 -27.39 -16.09 7.64
N GLN A 83 -26.30 -16.41 8.34
CA GLN A 83 -25.19 -17.19 7.79
C GLN A 83 -25.60 -18.64 7.46
N ASP A 84 -26.41 -19.28 8.32
CA ASP A 84 -26.96 -20.61 8.07
C ASP A 84 -27.77 -20.63 6.77
N LYS A 85 -28.53 -19.56 6.48
CA LYS A 85 -29.29 -19.47 5.23
C LYS A 85 -28.39 -19.41 4.00
N VAL A 86 -27.19 -18.85 4.09
CA VAL A 86 -26.21 -18.84 2.98
C VAL A 86 -25.81 -20.27 2.64
N GLY A 87 -25.51 -21.08 3.66
CA GLY A 87 -25.21 -22.50 3.51
C GLY A 87 -26.42 -23.32 3.01
N GLU A 88 -27.61 -23.08 3.56
CA GLU A 88 -28.84 -23.78 3.16
C GLU A 88 -29.21 -23.58 1.68
N VAL A 89 -28.93 -22.41 1.10
CA VAL A 89 -29.16 -22.14 -0.32
C VAL A 89 -27.99 -22.57 -1.22
N GLY A 90 -26.94 -23.16 -0.64
CA GLY A 90 -25.86 -23.81 -1.37
C GLY A 90 -24.65 -22.93 -1.66
N TYR A 91 -24.50 -21.79 -0.96
CA TYR A 91 -23.31 -20.95 -1.05
C TYR A 91 -22.36 -21.21 0.12
N VAL A 92 -21.11 -20.80 -0.05
CA VAL A 92 -20.10 -20.87 1.01
C VAL A 92 -20.17 -19.57 1.81
N SER A 93 -20.42 -19.67 3.11
CA SER A 93 -20.44 -18.53 4.03
C SER A 93 -19.04 -17.93 4.20
N LEU A 94 -19.00 -16.67 4.64
CA LEU A 94 -17.77 -16.01 5.05
C LEU A 94 -17.13 -16.74 6.24
N ASN A 95 -15.83 -16.54 6.44
CA ASN A 95 -15.15 -16.91 7.69
C ASN A 95 -15.06 -15.71 8.63
N ASP A 96 -14.58 -15.94 9.85
CA ASP A 96 -14.47 -14.93 10.91
C ASP A 96 -13.69 -13.67 10.46
N ASN A 97 -12.60 -13.83 9.70
CA ASN A 97 -11.81 -12.70 9.19
C ASN A 97 -12.57 -11.89 8.12
N GLN A 98 -13.29 -12.58 7.22
CA GLN A 98 -14.12 -11.94 6.20
C GLN A 98 -15.35 -11.26 6.84
N GLU A 99 -15.94 -11.85 7.88
CA GLU A 99 -17.03 -11.24 8.64
C GLU A 99 -16.54 -10.00 9.40
N ALA A 100 -15.37 -10.09 10.04
CA ALA A 100 -14.73 -8.95 10.69
C ALA A 100 -14.42 -7.85 9.68
N GLN A 101 -13.92 -8.18 8.50
CA GLN A 101 -13.72 -7.22 7.42
C GLN A 101 -15.05 -6.55 7.02
N MET A 102 -16.08 -7.35 6.77
CA MET A 102 -17.41 -6.84 6.43
C MET A 102 -17.99 -5.95 7.53
N PHE A 103 -17.74 -6.26 8.80
CA PHE A 103 -18.18 -5.48 9.93
C PHE A 103 -17.40 -4.17 10.06
N LEU A 104 -16.08 -4.25 10.24
CA LEU A 104 -15.22 -3.12 10.60
C LEU A 104 -14.99 -2.19 9.41
N SER A 105 -14.60 -2.71 8.25
CA SER A 105 -14.20 -1.86 7.11
C SER A 105 -15.37 -1.40 6.23
N ARG A 106 -16.51 -2.08 6.28
CA ARG A 106 -17.63 -1.81 5.35
C ARG A 106 -18.91 -1.40 6.09
N TYR A 107 -19.41 -2.25 6.98
CA TYR A 107 -20.68 -1.99 7.66
C TYR A 107 -20.60 -0.81 8.63
N ALA A 108 -19.54 -0.72 9.44
CA ALA A 108 -19.36 0.37 10.40
C ALA A 108 -19.29 1.74 9.71
N TYR A 109 -18.51 1.84 8.63
CA TYR A 109 -18.44 3.05 7.79
C TYR A 109 -19.81 3.46 7.25
N LEU A 110 -20.55 2.51 6.65
CA LEU A 110 -21.90 2.79 6.14
C LEU A 110 -22.87 3.23 7.26
N LYS A 111 -22.71 2.68 8.47
CA LYS A 111 -23.49 3.11 9.64
C LYS A 111 -23.17 4.57 10.00
N GLY A 112 -21.89 4.95 9.96
CA GLY A 112 -21.41 6.33 10.13
C GLY A 112 -22.06 7.34 9.17
N MET A 113 -22.42 6.90 7.96
CA MET A 113 -23.10 7.75 6.96
C MET A 113 -24.61 7.95 7.23
N THR A 114 -25.20 7.26 8.21
CA THR A 114 -26.61 7.43 8.59
C THR A 114 -26.79 8.58 9.59
N ALA A 115 -28.03 9.03 9.80
CA ALA A 115 -28.32 10.02 10.85
C ALA A 115 -27.99 9.51 12.27
N GLY A 116 -27.87 8.20 12.45
CA GLY A 116 -27.48 7.58 13.73
C GLY A 116 -25.97 7.53 13.96
N GLY A 117 -25.15 7.70 12.92
CA GLY A 117 -23.70 7.58 13.02
C GLY A 117 -23.19 6.22 13.52
N ASN A 118 -21.92 6.18 13.91
CA ASN A 118 -21.20 5.00 14.40
C ASN A 118 -21.07 4.97 15.94
N SER A 119 -21.74 5.86 16.69
CA SER A 119 -21.49 6.06 18.13
C SER A 119 -21.77 4.85 19.03
N ASP A 120 -22.61 3.89 18.60
CA ASP A 120 -22.79 2.64 19.36
C ASP A 120 -21.69 1.60 19.11
N ILE A 121 -20.81 1.85 18.13
CA ILE A 121 -19.67 0.97 17.81
C ILE A 121 -18.42 1.49 18.54
N PHE A 122 -18.19 2.79 18.45
CA PHE A 122 -17.06 3.46 19.10
C PHE A 122 -17.57 4.27 20.31
N ASP A 123 -17.96 3.55 21.36
CA ASP A 123 -18.46 4.12 22.61
C ASP A 123 -17.36 4.18 23.70
N ASP A 124 -17.70 4.65 24.89
CA ASP A 124 -16.77 4.70 26.03
C ASP A 124 -16.17 3.32 26.38
N ALA A 125 -16.88 2.21 26.09
CA ALA A 125 -16.37 0.87 26.34
C ALA A 125 -15.31 0.46 25.31
N PHE A 126 -15.46 0.91 24.05
CA PHE A 126 -14.45 0.75 23.01
C PHE A 126 -13.14 1.46 23.37
N CYS A 127 -13.23 2.70 23.87
CA CYS A 127 -12.07 3.53 24.22
C CYS A 127 -11.31 3.07 25.49
N SER A 128 -11.68 1.95 26.10
CA SER A 128 -11.06 1.49 27.34
C SER A 128 -9.67 0.87 27.07
N GLY A 129 -8.64 1.28 27.82
CA GLY A 129 -7.28 0.72 27.70
C GLY A 129 -6.17 1.75 27.88
N ALA A 130 -5.93 2.59 26.87
CA ALA A 130 -4.82 3.55 26.86
C ALA A 130 -5.18 4.93 27.42
N GLN A 131 -4.36 5.40 28.37
CA GLN A 131 -4.27 6.82 28.73
C GLN A 131 -3.32 7.58 27.81
N SER A 132 -2.31 6.89 27.26
CA SER A 132 -1.36 7.46 26.31
C SER A 132 -0.85 6.41 25.33
N ILE A 133 -0.65 6.79 24.07
CA ILE A 133 0.04 5.98 23.05
C ILE A 133 1.17 6.82 22.47
N SER A 134 2.37 6.25 22.38
CA SER A 134 3.54 6.88 21.78
C SER A 134 3.91 6.20 20.47
N ILE A 135 3.99 6.99 19.40
CA ILE A 135 4.29 6.55 18.04
C ILE A 135 5.51 7.33 17.54
N ALA A 136 6.48 6.65 16.93
CA ALA A 136 7.56 7.36 16.26
C ALA A 136 8.18 6.60 15.09
N GLY A 137 8.70 7.34 14.11
CA GLY A 137 9.52 6.75 13.05
C GLY A 137 9.43 7.46 11.72
N SER A 138 9.06 6.72 10.67
CA SER A 138 9.09 7.17 9.29
C SER A 138 8.34 8.49 9.06
N SER A 139 9.02 9.46 8.46
CA SER A 139 8.42 10.71 7.96
C SER A 139 7.36 10.49 6.89
N THR A 140 7.41 9.33 6.21
CA THR A 140 6.37 8.92 5.26
C THR A 140 5.14 8.40 5.97
N VAL A 141 5.27 7.68 7.08
CA VAL A 141 4.08 7.18 7.80
C VAL A 141 3.44 8.30 8.65
N LEU A 142 4.22 9.33 9.00
CA LEU A 142 3.82 10.43 9.85
C LEU A 142 2.45 11.05 9.51
N PRO A 143 2.11 11.40 8.25
CA PRO A 143 0.81 12.02 7.95
C PRO A 143 -0.37 11.10 8.30
N LEU A 144 -0.23 9.79 8.07
CA LEU A 144 -1.26 8.81 8.42
C LEU A 144 -1.36 8.63 9.93
N ALA A 145 -0.22 8.51 10.61
CA ALA A 145 -0.19 8.36 12.06
C ALA A 145 -0.77 9.59 12.79
N GLU A 146 -0.51 10.81 12.30
CA GLU A 146 -1.10 12.05 12.83
C GLU A 146 -2.61 12.13 12.57
N ALA A 147 -3.08 11.82 11.36
CA ALA A 147 -4.51 11.80 11.04
C ALA A 147 -5.28 10.79 11.88
N TRP A 148 -4.74 9.56 12.01
CA TRP A 148 -5.31 8.55 12.90
C TRP A 148 -5.29 8.95 14.37
N ALA A 149 -4.21 9.58 14.82
CA ALA A 149 -4.13 10.08 16.19
C ALA A 149 -5.20 11.15 16.49
N GLU A 150 -5.37 12.11 15.59
CA GLU A 150 -6.37 13.18 15.72
C GLU A 150 -7.79 12.62 15.75
N ALA A 151 -8.16 11.84 14.73
CA ALA A 151 -9.49 11.26 14.62
C ALA A 151 -9.81 10.27 15.76
N TYR A 152 -8.83 9.47 16.20
CA TYR A 152 -9.03 8.59 17.35
C TYR A 152 -9.22 9.38 18.65
N THR A 153 -8.46 10.46 18.88
CA THR A 153 -8.65 11.32 20.07
C THR A 153 -9.99 12.05 20.06
N GLU A 154 -10.57 12.37 18.89
CA GLU A 154 -11.93 12.91 18.83
C GLU A 154 -13.00 11.92 19.33
N ILE A 155 -12.77 10.62 19.11
CA ILE A 155 -13.65 9.53 19.56
C ILE A 155 -13.37 9.19 21.03
N CYS A 156 -12.09 9.01 21.36
CA CYS A 156 -11.59 8.58 22.66
C CYS A 156 -10.87 9.74 23.37
N GLY A 157 -11.65 10.73 23.81
CA GLY A 157 -11.14 12.00 24.34
C GLY A 157 -10.25 11.95 25.59
N ASP A 158 -10.17 10.79 26.26
CA ASP A 158 -9.27 10.57 27.40
C ASP A 158 -7.89 10.01 27.00
N THR A 159 -7.70 9.59 25.74
CA THR A 159 -6.43 9.05 25.24
C THR A 159 -5.58 10.16 24.62
N THR A 160 -4.33 10.29 25.08
CA THR A 160 -3.34 11.19 24.48
C THR A 160 -2.41 10.41 23.54
N ILE A 161 -2.43 10.71 22.24
CA ILE A 161 -1.53 10.08 21.28
C ILE A 161 -0.43 11.08 20.89
N THR A 162 0.83 10.69 21.04
CA THR A 162 1.99 11.48 20.61
C THR A 162 2.65 10.82 19.42
N VAL A 163 2.82 11.58 18.33
CA VAL A 163 3.46 11.09 17.10
C VAL A 163 4.73 11.90 16.84
N GLU A 164 5.85 11.21 16.59
CA GLU A 164 7.15 11.85 16.33
C GLU A 164 7.83 11.30 15.06
N SER A 165 8.29 12.21 14.19
CA SER A 165 9.14 11.84 13.06
C SER A 165 10.58 11.47 13.50
N GLY A 166 11.29 10.70 12.68
CA GLY A 166 12.68 10.32 12.90
C GLY A 166 13.28 9.33 11.89
N GLY A 167 12.52 8.91 10.88
CA GLY A 167 12.90 7.91 9.88
C GLY A 167 12.68 6.47 10.35
N SER A 168 12.57 5.53 9.41
CA SER A 168 12.25 4.11 9.69
C SER A 168 13.25 3.44 10.66
N SER A 169 14.53 3.80 10.59
CA SER A 169 15.56 3.25 11.50
C SER A 169 15.46 3.82 12.92
N SER A 170 14.80 4.96 13.11
CA SER A 170 14.45 5.48 14.44
C SER A 170 13.26 4.71 14.99
N GLY A 171 12.20 4.53 14.20
CA GLY A 171 11.02 3.74 14.59
C GLY A 171 11.38 2.32 15.03
N ALA A 172 12.13 1.59 14.18
CA ALA A 172 12.62 0.24 14.48
C ALA A 172 13.40 0.17 15.80
N GLY A 173 14.27 1.15 16.06
CA GLY A 173 15.06 1.16 17.29
C GLY A 173 14.26 1.57 18.52
N ARG A 174 13.37 2.57 18.40
CA ARG A 174 12.60 3.08 19.54
C ARG A 174 11.57 2.07 20.02
N VAL A 175 10.90 1.33 19.14
CA VAL A 175 9.99 0.25 19.58
C VAL A 175 10.76 -0.87 20.31
N CYS A 176 12.00 -1.14 19.89
CA CYS A 176 12.92 -2.06 20.56
C CYS A 176 13.67 -1.45 21.78
N ALA A 177 13.24 -0.31 22.32
CA ALA A 177 13.90 0.39 23.44
C ALA A 177 15.41 0.69 23.25
N ASN A 178 15.86 0.87 22.01
CA ASN A 178 17.23 1.25 21.70
C ASN A 178 17.47 2.74 22.00
N SER A 179 18.02 3.02 23.18
CA SER A 179 18.36 4.38 23.64
C SER A 179 19.25 5.20 22.70
N ALA A 180 19.98 4.56 21.76
CA ALA A 180 20.76 5.28 20.75
C ALA A 180 19.89 5.90 19.64
N LYS A 181 18.63 5.48 19.52
CA LYS A 181 17.65 5.99 18.55
C LYS A 181 16.64 6.95 19.16
N GLY A 182 16.44 6.91 20.48
CA GLY A 182 15.55 7.80 21.20
C GLY A 182 14.92 7.11 22.40
N SER A 183 13.93 7.77 23.01
CA SER A 183 13.08 7.15 24.02
C SER A 183 12.26 6.02 23.41
N GLN A 184 11.99 4.99 24.20
CA GLN A 184 11.11 3.89 23.79
C GLN A 184 9.73 4.44 23.38
N VAL A 185 9.11 3.77 22.41
CA VAL A 185 7.74 4.04 21.96
C VAL A 185 6.95 2.73 21.89
N ASP A 186 5.63 2.86 21.86
CA ASP A 186 4.69 1.74 21.77
C ASP A 186 4.59 1.23 20.33
N ILE A 187 4.64 2.16 19.37
CA ILE A 187 4.55 1.87 17.93
C ILE A 187 5.72 2.52 17.18
N GLY A 188 6.47 1.70 16.45
CA GLY A 188 7.55 2.11 15.57
C GLY A 188 7.11 2.19 14.11
N ASP A 189 7.01 3.39 13.56
CA ASP A 189 6.60 3.63 12.18
C ASP A 189 7.73 3.39 11.19
N MET A 190 7.46 2.63 10.13
CA MET A 190 8.46 2.27 9.12
C MET A 190 7.86 2.28 7.71
N SER A 191 8.63 2.73 6.73
CA SER A 191 8.27 2.73 5.31
C SER A 191 9.20 1.83 4.48
N ARG A 192 9.69 0.78 5.13
CA ARG A 192 10.57 -0.28 4.62
C ARG A 192 10.57 -1.44 5.60
N ASP A 193 10.96 -2.62 5.14
CA ASP A 193 11.14 -3.79 6.01
C ASP A 193 12.28 -3.63 7.01
N TRP A 194 12.30 -4.48 8.03
CA TRP A 194 13.37 -4.58 9.02
C TRP A 194 14.72 -4.91 8.36
N LYS A 195 15.78 -4.21 8.77
CA LYS A 195 17.15 -4.57 8.35
C LYS A 195 17.63 -5.77 9.16
N ALA A 196 18.48 -6.61 8.56
CA ALA A 196 19.11 -7.74 9.27
C ALA A 196 19.93 -7.33 10.52
N THR A 197 20.31 -6.06 10.64
CA THR A 197 20.97 -5.53 11.85
C THR A 197 20.00 -5.08 12.95
N GLU A 198 18.69 -5.00 12.67
CA GLU A 198 17.66 -4.52 13.59
C GLU A 198 16.84 -5.66 14.19
N THR A 199 16.77 -6.80 13.51
CA THR A 199 16.04 -8.01 13.92
C THR A 199 16.97 -9.23 13.98
N GLN A 200 16.65 -10.21 14.83
CA GLN A 200 17.42 -11.44 14.98
C GLN A 200 17.22 -12.38 13.78
N ASP A 201 15.96 -12.64 13.41
CA ASP A 201 15.59 -13.66 12.41
C ASP A 201 14.68 -13.12 11.29
N GLY A 202 14.43 -11.81 11.22
CA GLY A 202 13.53 -11.22 10.24
C GLY A 202 12.10 -11.07 10.76
N VAL A 203 11.16 -10.94 9.83
CA VAL A 203 9.72 -10.96 10.09
C VAL A 203 9.22 -12.38 9.84
N ASP A 204 8.59 -13.01 10.83
CA ASP A 204 8.07 -14.38 10.69
C ASP A 204 6.72 -14.42 9.95
N ALA A 205 6.14 -15.62 9.79
CA ALA A 205 4.86 -15.81 9.11
C ALA A 205 3.66 -15.15 9.82
N ASN A 206 3.80 -14.80 11.09
CA ASN A 206 2.82 -14.08 11.90
C ASN A 206 3.10 -12.58 12.00
N GLY A 207 4.12 -12.07 11.31
CA GLY A 207 4.53 -10.68 11.44
C GLY A 207 5.32 -10.40 12.71
N GLN A 208 5.75 -11.43 13.46
CA GLN A 208 6.55 -11.25 14.66
C GLN A 208 8.00 -10.93 14.29
N VAL A 209 8.59 -10.04 15.09
CA VAL A 209 9.96 -9.60 14.97
C VAL A 209 10.60 -9.60 16.35
N GLU A 210 11.71 -10.34 16.48
CA GLU A 210 12.55 -10.27 17.67
C GLU A 210 13.61 -9.18 17.50
N CYS A 211 13.64 -8.22 18.44
CA CYS A 211 14.60 -7.12 18.42
C CYS A 211 16.05 -7.62 18.54
N ALA A 212 16.96 -7.18 17.67
CA ALA A 212 18.39 -7.49 17.77
C ALA A 212 19.21 -6.41 18.50
N VAL A 213 18.68 -5.19 18.62
CA VAL A 213 19.37 -4.05 19.25
C VAL A 213 18.41 -3.29 20.15
N GLY A 214 18.87 -2.92 21.34
CA GLY A 214 18.03 -2.33 22.39
C GLY A 214 17.71 -3.38 23.44
N ASP A 215 16.44 -3.52 23.80
CA ASP A 215 15.95 -4.64 24.61
C ASP A 215 15.58 -5.83 23.72
N THR A 216 16.43 -6.86 23.74
CA THR A 216 16.24 -8.07 22.90
C THR A 216 15.20 -9.03 23.46
N SER A 217 14.55 -8.69 24.58
CA SER A 217 13.39 -9.45 25.08
C SER A 217 12.06 -8.96 24.52
N ILE A 218 12.05 -7.76 23.91
CA ILE A 218 10.88 -7.22 23.22
C ILE A 218 10.63 -7.99 21.93
N THR A 219 9.38 -8.44 21.77
CA THR A 219 8.84 -8.94 20.51
C THR A 219 7.87 -7.92 19.96
N VAL A 220 7.90 -7.72 18.64
CA VAL A 220 7.14 -6.69 17.94
C VAL A 220 6.28 -7.34 16.88
N THR A 221 5.04 -6.89 16.72
CA THR A 221 4.17 -7.29 15.60
C THR A 221 4.19 -6.21 14.53
N GLN A 222 4.63 -6.57 13.33
CA GLN A 222 4.59 -5.70 12.16
C GLN A 222 3.21 -5.75 11.49
N LEU A 223 2.60 -4.58 11.31
CA LEU A 223 1.34 -4.38 10.61
C LEU A 223 1.56 -3.49 9.38
N VAL A 224 1.15 -3.96 8.20
CA VAL A 224 1.05 -3.14 6.97
C VAL A 224 -0.19 -2.28 7.07
N VAL A 225 -0.06 -0.97 7.15
CA VAL A 225 -1.17 -0.05 7.42
C VAL A 225 -1.74 0.61 6.16
N ALA A 226 -0.89 0.85 5.18
CA ALA A 226 -1.27 1.43 3.89
C ALA A 226 -0.19 1.13 2.86
N VAL A 227 -0.43 1.50 1.61
CA VAL A 227 0.57 1.46 0.55
C VAL A 227 0.82 2.87 0.05
N ASP A 228 2.07 3.31 0.15
CA ASP A 228 2.52 4.56 -0.44
C ASP A 228 2.88 4.33 -1.90
N GLY A 229 2.54 5.30 -2.73
CA GLY A 229 2.83 5.28 -4.17
C GLY A 229 3.24 6.66 -4.59
N LEU A 230 4.38 6.78 -5.26
CA LEU A 230 4.81 7.99 -5.95
C LEU A 230 4.37 7.90 -7.41
N SER A 231 4.37 9.02 -8.12
CA SER A 231 4.10 9.05 -9.55
C SER A 231 5.06 10.01 -10.20
N VAL A 232 5.85 9.50 -11.15
CA VAL A 232 6.66 10.35 -12.03
C VAL A 232 5.75 10.85 -13.14
N VAL A 233 5.59 12.16 -13.25
CA VAL A 233 4.57 12.77 -14.10
C VAL A 233 5.14 13.82 -15.04
N THR A 234 4.46 13.99 -16.17
CA THR A 234 4.71 15.04 -17.16
C THR A 234 3.38 15.62 -17.62
N LYS A 235 3.42 16.74 -18.34
CA LYS A 235 2.22 17.27 -18.99
C LYS A 235 1.72 16.31 -20.06
N LYS A 236 0.44 15.95 -19.97
CA LYS A 236 -0.22 15.05 -20.92
C LYS A 236 -0.18 15.61 -22.34
N GLY A 237 0.34 14.81 -23.27
CA GLY A 237 0.56 15.20 -24.66
C GLY A 237 1.67 16.25 -24.86
N GLY A 238 2.43 16.58 -23.81
CA GLY A 238 3.63 17.40 -23.90
C GLY A 238 4.80 16.66 -24.54
N ALA A 239 5.88 17.38 -24.79
CA ALA A 239 7.07 16.85 -25.46
C ALA A 239 7.77 15.77 -24.63
N ALA A 240 7.84 15.95 -23.31
CA ALA A 240 8.34 14.95 -22.36
C ALA A 240 7.47 13.68 -22.34
N ASP A 241 6.15 13.82 -22.25
CA ASP A 241 5.20 12.69 -22.27
C ASP A 241 5.36 11.86 -23.55
N MET A 242 5.37 12.52 -24.70
CA MET A 242 5.56 11.85 -25.99
C MET A 242 6.90 11.11 -26.07
N CYS A 243 7.98 11.71 -25.56
CA CYS A 243 9.30 11.09 -25.50
C CYS A 243 9.29 9.82 -24.65
N ILE A 244 8.75 9.90 -23.42
CA ILE A 244 8.67 8.76 -22.50
C ILE A 244 7.83 7.63 -23.09
N GLN A 245 6.66 7.95 -23.67
CA GLN A 245 5.81 6.96 -24.32
C GLN A 245 6.52 6.27 -25.49
N GLN A 246 7.30 7.02 -26.27
CA GLN A 246 8.08 6.45 -27.38
C GLN A 246 9.20 5.52 -26.90
N MET A 247 9.81 5.81 -25.75
CA MET A 247 10.80 4.94 -25.11
C MET A 247 10.17 3.71 -24.43
N GLY A 248 8.85 3.74 -24.19
CA GLY A 248 8.14 2.69 -23.47
C GLY A 248 8.21 2.82 -21.94
N GLY A 249 8.63 3.99 -21.42
CA GLY A 249 8.82 4.25 -20.00
C GLY A 249 10.17 4.88 -19.68
N LEU A 250 10.56 4.80 -18.41
CA LEU A 250 11.87 5.17 -17.88
C LEU A 250 12.37 4.04 -16.96
N THR A 251 13.67 3.87 -16.83
CA THR A 251 14.25 3.03 -15.77
C THR A 251 14.58 3.84 -14.53
N VAL A 252 14.78 3.19 -13.39
CA VAL A 252 15.30 3.86 -12.18
C VAL A 252 16.66 4.53 -12.46
N ALA A 253 17.52 3.90 -13.26
CA ALA A 253 18.80 4.48 -13.69
C ALA A 253 18.61 5.80 -14.46
N GLN A 254 17.63 5.86 -15.38
CA GLN A 254 17.29 7.08 -16.10
C GLN A 254 16.69 8.14 -15.18
N LEU A 255 15.85 7.76 -14.22
CA LEU A 255 15.33 8.70 -13.22
C LEU A 255 16.46 9.26 -12.34
N ARG A 256 17.43 8.44 -11.91
CA ARG A 256 18.59 8.91 -11.16
C ARG A 256 19.38 9.93 -11.99
N TRP A 257 19.67 9.64 -13.26
CA TRP A 257 20.33 10.63 -14.13
C TRP A 257 19.50 11.90 -14.32
N ILE A 258 18.18 11.80 -14.48
CA ILE A 258 17.30 12.97 -14.65
C ILE A 258 17.33 13.87 -13.40
N PHE A 259 17.20 13.29 -12.20
CA PHE A 259 16.95 14.05 -10.97
C PHE A 259 18.21 14.34 -10.13
N SER A 260 19.26 13.52 -10.22
CA SER A 260 20.49 13.68 -9.44
C SER A 260 21.41 14.76 -10.03
N ALA A 261 22.08 15.51 -9.15
CA ALA A 261 23.15 16.44 -9.53
C ALA A 261 24.53 15.76 -9.70
N GLU A 262 24.58 14.43 -9.62
CA GLU A 262 25.78 13.64 -9.93
C GLU A 262 26.20 13.77 -11.40
N THR A 263 27.50 13.88 -11.63
CA THR A 263 28.11 13.82 -12.97
C THR A 263 28.01 12.42 -13.58
N ALA A 264 28.11 12.29 -14.91
CA ALA A 264 28.15 10.98 -15.57
C ALA A 264 29.25 10.05 -15.01
N ALA A 265 30.38 10.61 -14.56
CA ALA A 265 31.46 9.84 -13.93
C ALA A 265 31.09 9.31 -12.53
N GLU A 266 30.37 10.10 -11.73
CA GLU A 266 29.86 9.66 -10.42
C GLU A 266 28.77 8.59 -10.60
N LEU A 267 27.85 8.78 -11.54
CA LEU A 267 26.81 7.79 -11.86
C LEU A 267 27.41 6.46 -12.36
N THR A 268 28.43 6.52 -13.21
CA THR A 268 29.19 5.33 -13.62
C THR A 268 29.83 4.63 -12.42
N THR A 269 30.38 5.40 -11.47
CA THR A 269 30.98 4.88 -10.24
C THR A 269 29.92 4.26 -9.31
N ALA A 270 28.71 4.80 -9.30
CA ALA A 270 27.54 4.26 -8.61
C ALA A 270 26.96 2.99 -9.28
N GLY A 271 27.48 2.60 -10.46
CA GLY A 271 27.13 1.34 -11.13
C GLY A 271 26.17 1.46 -12.30
N LEU A 272 25.81 2.68 -12.72
CA LEU A 272 24.97 2.89 -13.90
C LEU A 272 25.79 2.69 -15.18
N ASP A 273 25.20 2.06 -16.18
CA ASP A 273 25.76 2.02 -17.53
C ASP A 273 25.31 3.25 -18.31
N MET A 274 26.11 4.32 -18.26
CA MET A 274 25.80 5.58 -18.92
C MET A 274 25.65 5.46 -20.45
N SER A 275 26.25 4.44 -21.08
CA SER A 275 26.07 4.19 -22.51
C SER A 275 24.67 3.64 -22.85
N SER A 276 24.00 3.05 -21.85
CA SER A 276 22.62 2.58 -21.93
C SER A 276 21.62 3.63 -21.41
N VAL A 277 21.95 4.32 -20.32
CA VAL A 277 21.08 5.32 -19.68
C VAL A 277 20.90 6.54 -20.58
N THR A 278 22.01 7.05 -21.14
CA THR A 278 22.06 8.19 -22.06
C THR A 278 22.85 7.83 -23.32
N PRO A 279 22.28 7.02 -24.23
CA PRO A 279 22.99 6.53 -25.42
C PRO A 279 23.40 7.64 -26.39
N ASN A 280 22.84 8.84 -26.23
CA ASN A 280 23.16 10.03 -27.03
C ASN A 280 23.74 11.17 -26.19
N GLY A 281 24.31 10.85 -25.02
CA GLY A 281 24.96 11.84 -24.16
C GLY A 281 26.04 12.64 -24.89
N ASP A 282 26.13 13.93 -24.60
CA ASP A 282 27.04 14.86 -25.27
C ASP A 282 28.30 15.20 -24.46
N ASN A 283 28.45 14.60 -23.27
CA ASN A 283 29.49 14.85 -22.27
C ASN A 283 29.40 16.23 -21.61
N ASP A 284 28.22 16.86 -21.62
CA ASP A 284 27.94 18.10 -20.89
C ASP A 284 27.05 17.83 -19.66
N ASP A 285 27.66 17.61 -18.50
CA ASP A 285 26.91 17.43 -17.24
C ASP A 285 26.21 18.73 -16.75
N SER A 286 26.38 19.87 -17.43
CA SER A 286 25.74 21.13 -17.02
C SER A 286 24.30 21.26 -17.51
N THR A 287 23.90 20.47 -18.50
CA THR A 287 22.52 20.41 -19.02
C THR A 287 22.12 18.97 -19.25
N HIS A 288 20.88 18.61 -18.89
CA HIS A 288 20.34 17.28 -19.23
C HIS A 288 19.18 17.49 -20.20
N LYS A 289 19.25 16.86 -21.38
CA LYS A 289 18.25 16.99 -22.43
C LYS A 289 17.55 15.69 -22.73
N TRP A 290 16.31 15.79 -23.20
CA TRP A 290 15.54 14.62 -23.62
C TRP A 290 16.19 13.85 -24.78
N SER A 291 16.88 14.55 -25.68
CA SER A 291 17.61 13.97 -26.80
C SER A 291 18.74 13.02 -26.39
N GLU A 292 19.30 13.17 -25.18
CA GLU A 292 20.36 12.31 -24.66
C GLU A 292 19.85 10.91 -24.32
N LEU A 293 18.63 10.81 -23.80
CA LEU A 293 17.93 9.55 -23.49
C LEU A 293 17.53 8.82 -24.78
N ASN A 294 17.08 9.55 -25.81
CA ASN A 294 16.73 8.98 -27.11
C ASN A 294 16.82 10.05 -28.21
N ALA A 295 17.54 9.75 -29.30
CA ALA A 295 17.74 10.67 -30.42
C ALA A 295 16.45 11.16 -31.11
N ASN A 296 15.31 10.49 -30.93
CA ASN A 296 14.01 10.93 -31.46
C ASN A 296 13.27 11.89 -30.53
N CYS A 297 13.75 12.07 -29.30
CA CYS A 297 13.18 13.01 -28.35
C CYS A 297 13.64 14.45 -28.64
N PRO A 298 12.93 15.45 -28.09
CA PRO A 298 13.29 16.85 -28.29
C PRO A 298 14.72 17.17 -27.84
N ASP A 299 15.46 17.94 -28.63
CA ASP A 299 16.74 18.55 -28.19
C ASP A 299 16.46 19.76 -27.29
N ALA A 300 15.88 19.49 -26.12
CA ALA A 300 15.45 20.49 -25.16
C ALA A 300 15.82 20.05 -23.74
N GLU A 301 16.18 21.03 -22.92
CA GLU A 301 16.54 20.82 -21.52
C GLU A 301 15.35 20.29 -20.71
N ILE A 302 15.66 19.36 -19.80
CA ILE A 302 14.70 18.77 -18.87
C ILE A 302 14.51 19.73 -17.70
N VAL A 303 13.27 20.20 -17.53
CA VAL A 303 12.85 21.03 -16.40
C VAL A 303 12.29 20.14 -15.29
N LEU A 304 12.72 20.36 -14.05
CA LEU A 304 12.31 19.56 -12.90
C LEU A 304 11.29 20.29 -12.02
N ALA A 305 10.28 19.56 -11.55
CA ALA A 305 9.34 19.99 -10.51
C ALA A 305 9.13 18.87 -9.49
N TYR A 306 9.44 19.08 -8.21
CA TYR A 306 9.36 18.00 -7.22
C TYR A 306 9.11 18.53 -5.79
N PRO A 307 8.71 17.68 -4.83
CA PRO A 307 8.41 18.09 -3.47
C PRO A 307 9.64 18.70 -2.79
N ASP A 308 9.44 19.59 -1.82
CA ASP A 308 10.57 20.10 -1.03
C ASP A 308 11.02 19.11 0.06
N ALA A 309 12.17 19.38 0.67
CA ALA A 309 12.79 18.49 1.67
C ALA A 309 11.99 18.33 2.98
N ALA A 310 10.89 19.06 3.18
CA ALA A 310 9.99 18.83 4.31
C ALA A 310 8.99 17.69 4.04
N SER A 311 8.88 17.22 2.80
CA SER A 311 7.97 16.15 2.38
C SER A 311 8.59 14.76 2.55
N GLY A 312 7.86 13.81 3.13
CA GLY A 312 8.27 12.39 3.13
C GLY A 312 8.39 11.80 1.71
N THR A 313 7.67 12.38 0.73
CA THR A 313 7.77 12.05 -0.69
C THR A 313 9.15 12.41 -1.25
N TYR A 314 9.72 13.54 -0.83
CA TYR A 314 11.09 13.93 -1.20
C TYR A 314 12.11 12.94 -0.64
N GLU A 315 12.01 12.64 0.66
CA GLU A 315 12.94 11.74 1.36
C GLU A 315 12.95 10.36 0.68
N TYR A 316 11.78 9.83 0.34
CA TYR A 316 11.72 8.51 -0.27
C TYR A 316 12.26 8.45 -1.69
N PHE A 317 11.96 9.44 -2.53
CA PHE A 317 12.51 9.47 -3.88
C PHE A 317 14.04 9.63 -3.81
N PHE A 318 14.54 10.42 -2.84
CA PHE A 318 15.97 10.58 -2.60
C PHE A 318 16.65 9.26 -2.20
N GLU A 319 16.03 8.48 -1.31
CA GLU A 319 16.53 7.16 -0.92
C GLU A 319 16.43 6.15 -2.07
N SER A 320 15.28 6.04 -2.73
CA SER A 320 14.98 4.92 -3.63
C SER A 320 15.52 5.11 -5.05
N ILE A 321 15.58 6.35 -5.53
CA ILE A 321 16.01 6.66 -6.90
C ILE A 321 17.42 7.24 -6.90
N LEU A 322 17.71 8.16 -5.97
CA LEU A 322 19.03 8.81 -5.92
C LEU A 322 20.03 8.03 -5.06
N ASP A 323 19.62 7.00 -4.33
CA ASP A 323 20.51 6.21 -3.44
C ASP A 323 21.28 7.13 -2.47
N GLU A 324 20.56 8.11 -1.91
CA GLU A 324 21.08 9.13 -1.00
C GLU A 324 22.30 9.88 -1.58
N ALA A 325 22.31 10.11 -2.90
CA ALA A 325 23.41 10.75 -3.63
C ALA A 325 23.91 12.01 -2.93
N SER A 326 25.23 12.06 -2.67
CA SER A 326 25.86 13.18 -1.95
C SER A 326 25.71 14.55 -2.63
N GLN A 327 25.52 14.57 -3.95
CA GLN A 327 25.29 15.80 -4.73
C GLN A 327 23.83 16.29 -4.62
N GLY A 328 22.91 15.46 -4.12
CA GLY A 328 21.50 15.78 -4.02
C GLY A 328 20.81 15.89 -5.38
N PHE A 329 19.69 16.59 -5.40
CA PHE A 329 18.90 16.83 -6.61
C PHE A 329 19.48 17.95 -7.48
N ARG A 330 19.31 17.81 -8.81
CA ARG A 330 19.43 18.93 -9.76
C ARG A 330 18.45 20.05 -9.41
N ALA A 331 18.84 21.27 -9.78
CA ALA A 331 17.99 22.44 -9.59
C ALA A 331 16.64 22.29 -10.34
N GLY A 332 15.56 22.68 -9.68
CA GLY A 332 14.20 22.61 -10.21
C GLY A 332 13.24 23.43 -9.38
N THR A 333 11.96 23.44 -9.77
CA THR A 333 10.89 23.98 -8.93
C THR A 333 10.65 23.03 -7.76
N GLN A 334 10.88 23.50 -6.54
CA GLN A 334 10.61 22.75 -5.31
C GLN A 334 9.45 23.38 -4.55
N SER A 335 8.50 22.58 -4.09
CA SER A 335 7.41 23.07 -3.25
C SER A 335 6.76 21.94 -2.46
N SER A 336 6.32 22.24 -1.25
CA SER A 336 5.39 21.41 -0.46
C SER A 336 3.93 21.55 -0.91
N ASP A 337 3.61 22.51 -1.79
CA ASP A 337 2.29 22.64 -2.41
C ASP A 337 2.32 21.99 -3.80
N ASP A 338 1.68 20.84 -3.94
CA ASP A 338 1.64 20.08 -5.18
C ASP A 338 0.99 20.87 -6.34
N ASN A 339 0.15 21.88 -6.08
CA ASN A 339 -0.39 22.76 -7.13
C ASN A 339 0.70 23.58 -7.80
N VAL A 340 1.74 23.98 -7.05
CA VAL A 340 2.89 24.69 -7.63
C VAL A 340 3.61 23.77 -8.61
N LEU A 341 3.79 22.50 -8.24
CA LEU A 341 4.44 21.51 -9.09
C LEU A 341 3.63 21.24 -10.37
N VAL A 342 2.32 21.04 -10.22
CA VAL A 342 1.41 20.83 -11.36
C VAL A 342 1.35 22.04 -12.29
N ASN A 343 1.38 23.26 -11.76
CA ASN A 343 1.42 24.47 -12.57
C ASN A 343 2.72 24.55 -13.39
N THR A 344 3.86 24.20 -12.81
CA THR A 344 5.13 24.10 -13.53
C THR A 344 5.05 23.04 -14.64
N LEU A 345 4.56 21.84 -14.33
CA LEU A 345 4.41 20.76 -15.31
C LEU A 345 3.50 21.17 -16.47
N ASN A 346 2.33 21.75 -16.18
CA ASN A 346 1.40 22.20 -17.22
C ASN A 346 1.94 23.39 -18.04
N GLY A 347 2.81 24.20 -17.44
CA GLY A 347 3.42 25.37 -18.06
C GLY A 347 4.55 25.06 -19.04
N ASP A 348 5.16 23.88 -18.94
CA ASP A 348 6.33 23.51 -19.74
C ASP A 348 6.21 22.09 -20.31
N ASP A 349 6.23 21.99 -21.64
CA ASP A 349 6.08 20.72 -22.35
C ASP A 349 7.30 19.79 -22.17
N THR A 350 8.44 20.28 -21.67
CA THR A 350 9.65 19.47 -21.40
C THR A 350 9.82 19.13 -19.92
N ALA A 351 8.91 19.59 -19.05
CA ALA A 351 9.02 19.34 -17.62
C ALA A 351 8.63 17.92 -17.23
N ILE A 352 9.36 17.41 -16.24
CA ILE A 352 9.10 16.17 -15.52
C ILE A 352 9.15 16.43 -14.02
N GLY A 353 8.31 15.72 -13.28
CA GLY A 353 8.24 15.83 -11.84
C GLY A 353 7.81 14.55 -11.19
N TYR A 354 7.71 14.57 -9.86
CA TYR A 354 7.08 13.50 -9.11
C TYR A 354 6.31 14.04 -7.92
N PHE A 355 5.31 13.29 -7.45
CA PHE A 355 4.59 13.52 -6.20
C PHE A 355 3.74 12.27 -5.87
N GLY A 356 2.97 12.31 -4.78
CA GLY A 356 2.14 11.17 -4.33
C GLY A 356 1.10 10.74 -5.36
N PHE A 357 0.83 9.44 -5.43
CA PHE A 357 -0.05 8.81 -6.41
C PHE A 357 -1.49 9.33 -6.33
N ALA A 358 -2.03 9.54 -5.13
CA ALA A 358 -3.38 10.07 -4.96
C ALA A 358 -3.54 11.43 -5.66
N TYR A 359 -2.54 12.30 -5.54
CA TYR A 359 -2.55 13.59 -6.21
C TYR A 359 -2.49 13.46 -7.74
N TYR A 360 -1.73 12.49 -8.26
CA TYR A 360 -1.74 12.19 -9.70
C TYR A 360 -3.11 11.66 -10.14
N ALA A 361 -3.73 10.78 -9.37
CA ALA A 361 -5.04 10.20 -9.68
C ALA A 361 -6.11 11.29 -9.88
N GLU A 362 -6.05 12.38 -9.11
CA GLU A 362 -6.95 13.53 -9.27
C GLU A 362 -6.62 14.44 -10.48
N ASN A 363 -5.39 14.36 -11.00
CA ASN A 363 -4.86 15.24 -12.06
C ASN A 363 -4.65 14.55 -13.43
N GLN A 364 -5.17 13.34 -13.62
CA GLN A 364 -5.02 12.54 -14.86
C GLN A 364 -5.62 13.20 -16.13
N ALA A 365 -6.44 14.23 -15.96
CA ALA A 365 -6.99 15.01 -17.05
C ALA A 365 -5.90 15.80 -17.80
N THR A 366 -4.89 16.30 -17.08
CA THR A 366 -3.83 17.17 -17.63
C THR A 366 -2.44 16.58 -17.55
N LEU A 367 -2.23 15.55 -16.72
CA LEU A 367 -0.95 14.91 -16.53
C LEU A 367 -0.95 13.46 -17.01
N SER A 368 0.22 12.98 -17.41
CA SER A 368 0.52 11.59 -17.72
C SER A 368 1.58 11.09 -16.76
N ALA A 369 1.39 9.90 -16.18
CA ALA A 369 2.45 9.23 -15.44
C ALA A 369 3.34 8.39 -16.34
N ALA A 370 4.64 8.43 -16.07
CA ALA A 370 5.64 7.58 -16.71
C ALA A 370 5.55 6.15 -16.15
N GLY A 371 5.56 5.17 -17.05
CA GLY A 371 5.88 3.80 -16.67
C GLY A 371 7.33 3.73 -16.19
N VAL A 372 7.59 3.04 -15.08
CA VAL A 372 8.93 2.91 -14.48
C VAL A 372 9.32 1.44 -14.43
N ALA A 373 10.48 1.11 -14.98
CA ALA A 373 11.11 -0.20 -14.89
C ALA A 373 12.12 -0.21 -13.73
N ASN A 374 12.08 -1.24 -12.89
CA ASN A 374 12.93 -1.37 -11.70
C ASN A 374 14.37 -1.80 -12.03
N ASP A 375 15.01 -1.08 -12.96
CA ASP A 375 16.39 -1.29 -13.37
C ASP A 375 17.26 -0.10 -12.94
N HIS A 376 18.21 -0.38 -12.05
CA HIS A 376 19.12 0.62 -11.48
C HIS A 376 20.44 0.75 -12.28
N VAL A 377 20.59 0.00 -13.39
CA VAL A 377 21.84 -0.06 -14.17
C VAL A 377 21.65 0.44 -15.60
N TYR A 378 20.63 -0.04 -16.30
CA TYR A 378 20.45 0.19 -17.74
C TYR A 378 19.32 1.18 -18.03
N GLY A 379 19.33 1.76 -19.24
CA GLY A 379 18.20 2.51 -19.78
C GLY A 379 17.17 1.60 -20.46
N MET A 380 16.01 2.15 -20.83
CA MET A 380 14.92 1.40 -21.46
C MET A 380 15.31 0.63 -22.74
N GLY A 381 16.37 1.05 -23.42
CA GLY A 381 16.85 0.40 -24.64
C GLY A 381 17.49 -0.97 -24.41
N ASP A 382 18.07 -1.22 -23.23
CA ASP A 382 18.84 -2.43 -22.93
C ASP A 382 18.33 -3.21 -21.70
N THR A 383 17.44 -2.62 -20.90
CA THR A 383 16.84 -3.30 -19.74
C THR A 383 16.01 -4.53 -20.14
N THR A 384 15.96 -5.53 -19.27
CA THR A 384 15.02 -6.66 -19.36
C THR A 384 13.76 -6.46 -18.51
N GLU A 385 13.75 -5.42 -17.67
CA GLU A 385 12.62 -5.11 -16.80
C GLU A 385 11.50 -4.44 -17.59
N THR A 386 10.27 -4.72 -17.20
CA THR A 386 9.09 -4.09 -17.83
C THR A 386 8.72 -2.83 -17.06
N ALA A 387 8.52 -1.73 -17.77
CA ALA A 387 8.02 -0.51 -17.17
C ALA A 387 6.56 -0.71 -16.71
N VAL A 388 6.31 -0.46 -15.42
CA VAL A 388 4.97 -0.54 -14.82
C VAL A 388 4.42 0.88 -14.71
N ILE A 389 3.16 1.10 -15.12
CA ILE A 389 2.49 2.40 -14.99
C ILE A 389 1.80 2.45 -13.63
N PRO A 390 1.88 3.56 -12.87
CA PRO A 390 1.18 3.64 -11.60
C PRO A 390 -0.33 3.74 -11.81
N ASP A 391 -1.05 2.79 -11.23
CA ASP A 391 -2.47 2.87 -10.91
C ASP A 391 -2.74 2.31 -9.51
N ALA A 392 -3.98 2.41 -9.05
CA ALA A 392 -4.34 1.97 -7.70
C ALA A 392 -4.13 0.46 -7.48
N GLY A 393 -4.17 -0.35 -8.55
CA GLY A 393 -3.86 -1.77 -8.50
C GLY A 393 -2.35 -2.02 -8.40
N THR A 394 -1.56 -1.44 -9.31
CA THR A 394 -0.10 -1.65 -9.35
C THR A 394 0.63 -1.05 -8.17
N VAL A 395 0.10 0.04 -7.60
CA VAL A 395 0.62 0.59 -6.34
C VAL A 395 0.28 -0.38 -5.22
N ARG A 396 -0.99 -0.78 -5.07
CA ARG A 396 -1.46 -1.63 -3.97
C ARG A 396 -0.80 -3.01 -3.93
N ASP A 397 -0.60 -3.64 -5.08
CA ASP A 397 0.03 -4.97 -5.17
C ASP A 397 1.57 -4.92 -5.13
N GLY A 398 2.15 -3.71 -5.08
CA GLY A 398 3.59 -3.48 -5.01
C GLY A 398 4.34 -3.69 -6.32
N SER A 399 3.65 -3.96 -7.43
CA SER A 399 4.29 -4.16 -8.74
C SER A 399 4.91 -2.88 -9.32
N TYR A 400 4.47 -1.69 -8.87
CA TYR A 400 5.07 -0.40 -9.23
C TYR A 400 6.35 -0.08 -8.43
N ALA A 401 7.25 -1.05 -8.31
CA ALA A 401 8.50 -0.89 -7.59
C ALA A 401 9.55 -0.06 -8.39
N PRO A 402 10.44 0.69 -7.71
CA PRO A 402 10.53 0.89 -6.26
C PRO A 402 9.71 2.11 -5.81
N LEU A 403 8.76 2.61 -6.60
CA LEU A 403 7.99 3.82 -6.29
C LEU A 403 6.66 3.53 -5.58
N SER A 404 6.34 2.26 -5.35
CA SER A 404 5.32 1.81 -4.41
C SER A 404 5.95 1.01 -3.28
N ARG A 405 5.46 1.21 -2.05
CA ARG A 405 5.91 0.45 -0.88
C ARG A 405 4.82 0.29 0.18
N PRO A 406 4.84 -0.83 0.93
CA PRO A 406 4.07 -0.94 2.14
C PRO A 406 4.56 0.06 3.20
N LEU A 407 3.60 0.64 3.91
CA LEU A 407 3.81 1.40 5.14
C LEU A 407 3.49 0.50 6.33
N PHE A 408 4.29 0.61 7.37
CA PHE A 408 4.24 -0.29 8.52
C PHE A 408 4.10 0.48 9.84
N MET A 409 3.26 -0.04 10.71
CA MET A 409 3.28 0.21 12.15
C MET A 409 3.80 -1.04 12.84
N ASN A 410 4.85 -0.91 13.65
CA ASN A 410 5.46 -2.03 14.37
C ASN A 410 5.14 -1.89 15.84
N VAL A 411 4.30 -2.78 16.36
CA VAL A 411 3.69 -2.67 17.69
C VAL A 411 4.49 -3.48 18.69
N ASN A 412 4.93 -2.87 19.79
CA ASN A 412 5.50 -3.61 20.90
C ASN A 412 4.44 -4.52 21.54
N ASN A 413 4.68 -5.83 21.57
CA ASN A 413 3.69 -6.79 22.08
C ASN A 413 3.40 -6.63 23.58
N ASP A 414 4.33 -6.05 24.35
CA ASP A 414 4.17 -5.87 25.79
C ASP A 414 3.09 -4.83 26.15
N VAL A 415 2.62 -4.02 25.18
CA VAL A 415 1.64 -2.94 25.39
C VAL A 415 0.37 -3.13 24.56
N TRP A 416 0.06 -4.36 24.14
CA TRP A 416 -1.08 -4.62 23.26
C TRP A 416 -2.43 -4.14 23.82
N ASP A 417 -2.65 -4.37 25.11
CA ASP A 417 -3.86 -3.93 25.84
C ASP A 417 -4.08 -2.40 25.75
N GLU A 418 -3.02 -1.63 25.54
CA GLU A 418 -3.08 -0.17 25.43
C GLU A 418 -3.42 0.26 24.00
N VAL A 419 -2.86 -0.40 22.99
CA VAL A 419 -2.97 0.02 21.58
C VAL A 419 -4.07 -0.70 20.78
N SER A 420 -4.66 -1.77 21.31
CA SER A 420 -5.62 -2.63 20.59
C SER A 420 -6.84 -1.87 20.07
N ALA A 421 -7.40 -0.96 20.88
CA ALA A 421 -8.54 -0.13 20.49
C ALA A 421 -8.15 0.85 19.37
N PHE A 422 -6.98 1.49 19.46
CA PHE A 422 -6.45 2.36 18.41
C PHE A 422 -6.28 1.61 17.09
N LEU A 423 -5.63 0.43 17.11
CA LEU A 423 -5.43 -0.39 15.91
C LEU A 423 -6.76 -0.92 15.34
N THR A 424 -7.70 -1.30 16.21
CA THR A 424 -9.03 -1.74 15.79
C THR A 424 -9.79 -0.63 15.06
N TRP A 425 -9.72 0.60 15.58
CA TRP A 425 -10.31 1.75 14.91
C TRP A 425 -9.58 2.10 13.61
N ALA A 426 -8.25 2.09 13.60
CA ALA A 426 -7.44 2.40 12.43
C ALA A 426 -7.74 1.48 11.23
N TYR A 427 -8.01 0.19 11.48
CA TYR A 427 -8.42 -0.79 10.46
C TYR A 427 -9.94 -0.84 10.21
N SER A 428 -10.72 -0.03 10.92
CA SER A 428 -12.14 0.18 10.61
C SER A 428 -12.30 0.95 9.29
N GLY A 429 -13.53 1.06 8.81
CA GLY A 429 -13.79 1.75 7.55
C GLY A 429 -13.61 3.26 7.67
N ASP A 430 -13.76 3.82 8.86
CA ASP A 430 -13.46 5.23 9.12
C ASP A 430 -11.94 5.46 9.10
N GLY A 431 -11.16 4.63 9.82
CA GLY A 431 -9.69 4.69 9.76
C GLY A 431 -9.13 4.39 8.36
N THR A 432 -9.77 3.48 7.60
CA THR A 432 -9.40 3.20 6.21
C THR A 432 -9.70 4.38 5.28
N ALA A 433 -10.74 5.18 5.58
CA ALA A 433 -11.04 6.37 4.80
C ALA A 433 -9.92 7.41 4.93
N GLU A 434 -9.40 7.61 6.15
CA GLU A 434 -8.26 8.52 6.43
C GLU A 434 -7.04 8.20 5.56
N ILE A 435 -6.75 6.91 5.28
CA ILE A 435 -5.65 6.48 4.41
C ILE A 435 -5.71 7.19 3.05
N SER A 436 -6.90 7.26 2.46
CA SER A 436 -7.08 7.89 1.14
C SER A 436 -7.04 9.41 1.25
N GLU A 437 -7.53 9.98 2.35
CA GLU A 437 -7.52 11.43 2.60
C GLU A 437 -6.09 11.98 2.75
N VAL A 438 -5.19 11.23 3.38
CA VAL A 438 -3.77 11.58 3.48
C VAL A 438 -2.95 11.19 2.23
N GLY A 439 -3.60 10.63 1.21
CA GLY A 439 -3.01 10.40 -0.11
C GLY A 439 -2.34 9.03 -0.31
N TYR A 440 -2.57 8.07 0.58
CA TYR A 440 -2.10 6.69 0.44
C TYR A 440 -3.16 5.77 -0.14
N VAL A 441 -2.73 4.57 -0.54
CA VAL A 441 -3.61 3.54 -1.11
C VAL A 441 -3.99 2.54 -0.02
N PRO A 442 -5.30 2.31 0.24
CA PRO A 442 -5.76 1.28 1.15
C PRO A 442 -5.31 -0.12 0.74
N LEU A 443 -5.17 -1.00 1.74
CA LEU A 443 -4.82 -2.41 1.57
C LEU A 443 -5.86 -3.15 0.72
N ASP A 444 -5.45 -4.25 0.09
CA ASP A 444 -6.39 -5.19 -0.50
C ASP A 444 -7.06 -6.07 0.59
N ASP A 445 -8.13 -6.77 0.21
CA ASP A 445 -8.89 -7.60 1.13
C ASP A 445 -8.02 -8.69 1.79
N ALA A 446 -7.06 -9.26 1.06
CA ALA A 446 -6.19 -10.31 1.56
C ALA A 446 -5.19 -9.79 2.60
N THR A 447 -4.52 -8.68 2.33
CA THR A 447 -3.59 -8.04 3.26
C THR A 447 -4.33 -7.53 4.48
N TRP A 448 -5.48 -6.88 4.30
CA TRP A 448 -6.31 -6.43 5.43
C TRP A 448 -6.68 -7.61 6.35
N GLN A 449 -7.14 -8.74 5.80
CA GLN A 449 -7.51 -9.91 6.60
C GLN A 449 -6.31 -10.50 7.36
N GLU A 450 -5.13 -10.52 6.74
CA GLU A 450 -3.91 -10.95 7.41
C GLU A 450 -3.50 -9.99 8.53
N MET A 451 -3.63 -8.68 8.32
CA MET A 451 -3.38 -7.69 9.39
C MET A 451 -4.41 -7.82 10.51
N TRP A 452 -5.68 -8.01 10.18
CA TRP A 452 -6.74 -8.22 11.16
C TRP A 452 -6.51 -9.48 11.99
N ARG A 453 -6.03 -10.57 11.35
CA ARG A 453 -5.63 -11.79 12.05
C ARG A 453 -4.51 -11.50 13.05
N ARG A 454 -3.52 -10.69 12.69
CA ARG A 454 -2.44 -10.28 13.60
C ARG A 454 -2.95 -9.40 14.73
N ILE A 455 -3.85 -8.47 14.44
CA ILE A 455 -4.48 -7.59 15.44
C ILE A 455 -5.26 -8.39 16.46
N SER A 456 -6.06 -9.36 15.99
CA SER A 456 -6.91 -10.21 16.82
C SER A 456 -6.12 -11.24 17.64
N ALA A 457 -4.86 -11.51 17.27
CA ALA A 457 -3.97 -12.39 18.02
C ALA A 457 -3.32 -11.67 19.22
N GLU A 458 -3.32 -10.34 19.22
CA GLU A 458 -2.82 -9.54 20.34
C GLU A 458 -1.37 -9.82 20.74
N GLY A 459 -0.52 -10.13 19.76
CA GLY A 459 0.87 -10.55 19.98
C GLY A 459 1.03 -12.00 20.46
N ASP A 460 -0.07 -12.75 20.68
CA ASP A 460 -0.07 -14.16 21.07
C ASP A 460 -0.52 -15.06 19.90
N PHE A 461 0.47 -15.72 19.28
CA PHE A 461 0.25 -16.63 18.15
C PHE A 461 0.45 -18.11 18.52
N SER A 462 0.28 -18.46 19.81
CA SER A 462 0.56 -19.79 20.36
C SER A 462 -0.48 -20.89 20.07
#